data_AF-A0A7S2H881-F1
#
_entry.id   AF-A0A7S2H881-F1
#
_cell.length_a   1.000
_cell.length_b   1.000
_cell.length_c   1.000
_cell.angle_alpha   90.00
_cell.angle_beta   90.00
_cell.angle_gamma   90.00
#
_symmetry.space_group_name_H-M   'P 1'
#
loop_
_entity.id
_entity.type
_entity.pdbx_description
1 polymer ?
#
loop_
_entity_poly.entity_id
_entity_poly.type
_entity_poly.pdbx_seq_one_letter_code
_entity_poly.pdbx_strand_id
1 'polypeptide(L)'
;KSNLVPSQQGPGFLMSKSNEEDAQNFLKLGNASGGDSLYAHLSKVILKVITERPVDANASFEEFSVAVRTESQKQEEEKVKKLPEGDENYSASTEHQLAWAEKQTELMKPPAADAEPDPPEAVFPNLMNEAVTFEWAGISFGAETTYMLYLSLKSLAKMADTKVRFWGNILAM
;
A
#
# COMPACT_ATOMS: atom_id res chain seq x y z
N LYS A 1 -12.07 -65.49 8.87
CA LYS A 1 -11.70 -64.35 9.75
C LYS A 1 -10.27 -63.98 9.36
N SER A 2 -10.09 -63.08 8.39
CA SER A 2 -9.91 -61.63 8.60
C SER A 2 -8.55 -61.36 9.28
N ASN A 3 -7.57 -60.66 8.71
CA ASN A 3 -7.67 -59.39 8.01
C ASN A 3 -6.52 -59.18 7.00
N LEU A 4 -6.88 -58.66 5.83
CA LEU A 4 -6.00 -57.91 4.95
C LEU A 4 -5.57 -56.62 5.67
N VAL A 5 -4.28 -56.32 5.63
CA VAL A 5 -3.75 -54.97 5.85
C VAL A 5 -3.63 -54.32 4.47
N PRO A 6 -4.38 -53.25 4.14
CA PRO A 6 -4.15 -52.52 2.90
C PRO A 6 -2.90 -51.66 3.07
N SER A 7 -1.96 -51.85 2.15
CA SER A 7 -0.84 -50.96 1.90
C SER A 7 -1.33 -49.52 1.69
N GLN A 8 -0.74 -48.58 2.42
CA GLN A 8 -0.89 -47.15 2.20
C GLN A 8 -0.42 -46.80 0.78
N GLN A 9 -1.36 -46.74 -0.17
CA GLN A 9 -1.17 -46.03 -1.42
C GLN A 9 -1.25 -44.54 -1.11
N GLY A 10 -0.10 -43.87 -1.15
CA GLY A 10 -0.02 -42.41 -1.20
C GLY A 10 -0.86 -41.88 -2.37
N PRO A 11 -1.34 -40.63 -2.29
CA PRO A 11 -2.31 -40.11 -3.22
C PRO A 11 -1.78 -40.22 -4.64
N GLY A 12 -2.54 -40.98 -5.43
CA GLY A 12 -2.32 -41.16 -6.85
C GLY A 12 -2.15 -39.79 -7.52
N PHE A 13 -1.05 -39.68 -8.24
CA PHE A 13 -0.86 -38.71 -9.30
C PHE A 13 -2.01 -38.89 -10.31
N LEU A 14 -3.11 -38.17 -10.07
CA LEU A 14 -4.21 -38.03 -11.00
C LEU A 14 -3.73 -37.11 -12.12
N MET A 15 -2.99 -37.68 -13.06
CA MET A 15 -2.79 -37.09 -14.38
C MET A 15 -4.13 -37.22 -15.14
N SER A 16 -5.14 -36.49 -14.68
CA SER A 16 -6.25 -36.09 -15.54
C SER A 16 -5.61 -35.45 -16.75
N LYS A 17 -6.01 -35.84 -17.95
CA LYS A 17 -5.61 -35.14 -19.18
C LYS A 17 -6.15 -33.72 -19.10
N SER A 18 -5.43 -32.83 -18.43
CA SER A 18 -5.61 -31.39 -18.56
C SER A 18 -5.44 -31.10 -20.04
N ASN A 19 -6.49 -30.57 -20.67
CA ASN A 19 -6.37 -30.13 -22.06
C ASN A 19 -5.26 -29.07 -22.13
N GLU A 20 -4.51 -29.04 -23.22
CA GLU A 20 -3.43 -28.07 -23.41
C GLU A 20 -3.93 -26.63 -23.25
N GLU A 21 -5.17 -26.38 -23.69
CA GLU A 21 -5.88 -25.11 -23.54
C GLU A 21 -6.15 -24.76 -22.06
N ASP A 22 -6.58 -25.74 -21.26
CA ASP A 22 -6.85 -25.54 -19.83
C ASP A 22 -5.56 -25.22 -19.06
N ALA A 23 -4.46 -25.91 -19.41
CA ALA A 23 -3.15 -25.65 -18.83
C ALA A 23 -2.63 -24.24 -19.20
N GLN A 24 -2.77 -23.82 -20.46
CA GLN A 24 -2.39 -22.48 -20.88
C GLN A 24 -3.23 -21.40 -20.20
N ASN A 25 -4.53 -21.61 -20.06
CA ASN A 25 -5.42 -20.68 -19.39
C ASN A 25 -5.07 -20.54 -17.91
N PHE A 26 -4.72 -21.64 -17.25
CA PHE A 26 -4.26 -21.63 -15.87
C PHE A 26 -2.96 -20.83 -15.69
N LEU A 27 -1.97 -21.01 -16.56
CA LEU A 27 -0.68 -20.31 -16.47
C LEU A 27 -0.79 -18.81 -16.77
N LYS A 28 -1.79 -18.42 -17.57
CA LYS A 28 -2.10 -17.02 -17.89
C LYS A 28 -2.91 -16.32 -16.81
N LEU A 29 -3.48 -17.08 -15.85
CA LEU A 29 -4.20 -16.49 -14.74
C LEU A 29 -3.27 -15.55 -13.95
N GLY A 30 -3.76 -14.35 -13.65
CA GLY A 30 -3.01 -13.36 -12.88
C GLY A 30 -2.70 -13.90 -11.48
N ASN A 31 -1.52 -13.57 -10.98
CA ASN A 31 -1.16 -13.92 -9.60
C ASN A 31 -1.99 -13.07 -8.62
N ALA A 32 -2.55 -13.70 -7.59
CA ALA A 32 -3.31 -13.01 -6.54
C ALA A 32 -2.50 -11.91 -5.82
N SER A 33 -1.17 -11.99 -5.90
CA SER A 33 -0.22 -11.02 -5.33
C SER A 33 0.13 -9.85 -6.25
N GLY A 34 -0.60 -9.65 -7.35
CA GLY A 34 -0.47 -8.45 -8.20
C GLY A 34 0.72 -8.44 -9.17
N GLY A 35 1.40 -9.57 -9.36
CA GLY A 35 2.52 -9.69 -10.31
C GLY A 35 2.12 -10.24 -11.68
N ASP A 36 3.08 -10.21 -12.62
CA ASP A 36 2.99 -10.85 -13.93
C ASP A 36 2.46 -12.30 -13.83
N SER A 37 1.72 -12.74 -14.86
CA SER A 37 1.29 -14.13 -14.95
C SER A 37 2.48 -15.08 -15.01
N LEU A 38 2.31 -16.30 -14.49
CA LEU A 38 3.37 -17.31 -14.51
C LEU A 38 3.85 -17.60 -15.94
N TYR A 39 2.93 -17.58 -16.90
CA TYR A 39 3.23 -17.69 -18.33
C TYR A 39 4.17 -16.58 -18.83
N ALA A 40 3.88 -15.32 -18.47
CA ALA A 40 4.71 -14.19 -18.88
C ALA A 40 6.11 -14.26 -18.26
N HIS A 41 6.19 -14.62 -16.97
CA HIS A 41 7.47 -14.79 -16.28
C HIS A 41 8.32 -15.90 -16.92
N LEU A 42 7.77 -17.10 -17.11
CA LEU A 42 8.49 -18.22 -17.74
C LEU A 42 8.95 -17.89 -19.16
N SER A 43 8.12 -17.19 -19.94
CA SER A 43 8.48 -16.75 -21.29
C SER A 43 9.70 -15.81 -21.29
N LYS A 44 9.77 -14.87 -20.33
CA LYS A 44 10.93 -13.98 -20.15
C LYS A 44 12.19 -14.74 -19.73
N VAL A 45 12.07 -15.72 -18.82
CA VAL A 45 13.20 -16.55 -18.38
C VAL A 45 13.75 -17.38 -19.53
N ILE A 46 12.88 -18.06 -20.28
CA ILE A 46 13.27 -18.84 -21.46
C ILE A 46 13.95 -17.96 -22.49
N LEU A 47 13.41 -16.77 -22.75
CA LEU A 47 14.02 -15.81 -23.66
C LEU A 47 15.44 -15.42 -23.22
N LYS A 48 15.63 -15.16 -21.92
CA LYS A 48 16.95 -14.82 -21.34
C LYS A 48 17.96 -15.95 -21.48
N VAL A 49 17.54 -17.20 -21.22
CA VAL A 49 18.40 -18.38 -21.41
C VAL A 49 18.81 -18.54 -22.88
N ILE A 50 17.88 -18.33 -23.82
CA ILE A 50 18.16 -18.42 -25.26
C ILE A 50 19.13 -17.32 -25.73
N THR A 51 19.03 -16.10 -25.17
CA THR A 51 19.92 -14.99 -25.53
C THR A 51 21.32 -15.17 -24.97
N GLU A 52 21.45 -15.65 -23.74
CA GLU A 52 22.75 -15.75 -23.05
C GLU A 52 23.50 -17.05 -23.37
N ARG A 53 22.79 -18.10 -23.82
CA ARG A 53 23.34 -19.42 -24.21
C ARG A 53 24.44 -19.92 -23.25
N PRO A 54 24.10 -20.14 -21.97
CA PRO A 54 25.05 -20.69 -21.00
C PRO A 54 25.49 -22.10 -21.40
N VAL A 55 26.69 -22.48 -20.96
CA VAL A 55 27.26 -23.83 -21.19
C VAL A 55 26.41 -24.91 -20.51
N ASP A 56 25.86 -24.62 -19.33
CA ASP A 56 24.88 -25.45 -18.64
C ASP A 56 23.61 -24.64 -18.35
N ALA A 57 22.63 -24.75 -19.26
CA ALA A 57 21.37 -24.05 -19.18
C ALA A 57 20.51 -24.51 -18.00
N ASN A 58 20.64 -25.75 -17.55
CA ASN A 58 19.83 -26.27 -16.45
C ASN A 58 20.38 -25.79 -15.10
N ALA A 59 21.70 -25.81 -14.92
CA ALA A 59 22.32 -25.29 -13.70
C ALA A 59 22.10 -23.78 -13.53
N SER A 60 22.12 -23.02 -14.64
CA SER A 60 21.97 -21.56 -14.62
C SER A 60 20.52 -21.09 -14.59
N PHE A 61 19.54 -21.98 -14.78
CA PHE A 61 18.12 -21.63 -14.91
C PHE A 61 17.57 -20.87 -13.69
N GLU A 62 17.93 -21.31 -12.48
CA GLU A 62 17.48 -20.69 -11.25
C GLU A 62 18.08 -19.28 -11.06
N GLU A 63 19.31 -19.07 -11.52
CA GLU A 63 19.92 -17.74 -11.51
C GLU A 63 19.18 -16.78 -12.45
N PHE A 64 18.78 -17.26 -13.63
CA PHE A 64 17.99 -16.47 -14.57
C PHE A 64 16.57 -16.17 -14.08
N SER A 65 15.92 -17.10 -13.38
CA SER A 65 14.59 -16.88 -12.82
C SER A 65 14.60 -15.76 -11.77
N VAL A 66 15.59 -15.77 -10.87
CA VAL A 66 15.81 -14.73 -9.86
C VAL A 66 16.15 -13.39 -10.52
N ALA A 67 17.00 -13.39 -11.54
CA ALA A 67 17.39 -12.17 -12.25
C ALA A 67 16.19 -11.50 -12.92
N VAL A 68 15.34 -12.27 -13.63
CA VAL A 68 14.14 -11.75 -14.30
C VAL A 68 13.12 -11.23 -13.29
N ARG A 69 12.99 -11.90 -12.13
CA ARG A 69 12.11 -11.44 -11.06
C ARG A 69 12.55 -10.10 -10.50
N THR A 70 13.84 -9.96 -10.21
CA THR A 70 14.43 -8.73 -9.67
C THR A 70 14.32 -7.58 -10.68
N GLU A 71 14.56 -7.85 -11.97
CA GLU A 71 14.42 -6.85 -13.03
C GLU A 71 12.97 -6.39 -13.20
N SER A 72 12.01 -7.31 -13.16
CA SER A 72 10.58 -6.97 -13.27
C SER A 72 10.11 -6.13 -12.08
N GLN A 73 10.56 -6.46 -10.86
CA GLN A 73 10.29 -5.66 -9.65
C GLN A 73 10.91 -4.27 -9.75
N LYS A 74 12.16 -4.16 -10.23
CA LYS A 74 12.81 -2.87 -10.43
C LYS A 74 12.09 -2.02 -11.47
N GLN A 75 11.62 -2.62 -12.57
CA GLN A 75 10.82 -1.92 -13.58
C GLN A 75 9.48 -1.42 -13.02
N GLU A 76 8.84 -2.20 -12.15
CA GLU A 76 7.62 -1.78 -11.45
C GLU A 76 7.89 -0.65 -10.46
N GLU A 77 8.95 -0.73 -9.66
CA GLU A 77 9.39 0.36 -8.78
C GLU A 77 9.78 1.62 -9.56
N GLU A 78 10.43 1.49 -10.73
CA GLU A 78 10.72 2.62 -11.61
C GLU A 78 9.47 3.20 -12.24
N LYS A 79 8.44 2.40 -12.56
CA LYS A 79 7.12 2.90 -12.98
C LYS A 79 6.39 3.62 -11.86
N VAL A 80 6.52 3.18 -10.61
CA VAL A 80 5.91 3.87 -9.46
C VAL A 80 6.66 5.17 -9.13
N LYS A 81 7.99 5.19 -9.26
CA LYS A 81 8.82 6.39 -9.02
C LYS A 81 8.69 7.42 -10.14
N LYS A 82 8.52 6.98 -11.38
CA LYS A 82 8.06 7.81 -12.48
C LYS A 82 6.54 7.89 -12.38
N LEU A 83 6.03 8.65 -11.40
CA LEU A 83 4.66 9.13 -11.53
C LEU A 83 4.51 9.67 -12.95
N PRO A 84 3.50 9.25 -13.72
CA PRO A 84 3.23 9.88 -15.00
C PRO A 84 2.92 11.34 -14.69
N GLU A 85 3.86 12.24 -14.97
CA GLU A 85 3.57 13.66 -15.12
C GLU A 85 2.62 13.77 -16.32
N GLY A 86 1.31 13.54 -16.09
CA GLY A 86 0.28 13.78 -17.11
C GLY A 86 -0.43 12.57 -17.72
N ASP A 87 -0.70 11.48 -16.97
CA ASP A 87 -1.81 10.61 -17.39
C ASP A 87 -3.13 11.24 -16.94
N GLU A 88 -3.91 11.76 -17.90
CA GLU A 88 -5.25 12.36 -17.73
C GLU A 88 -6.31 11.40 -17.12
N ASN A 89 -5.92 10.18 -16.76
CA ASN A 89 -6.77 9.14 -16.17
C ASN A 89 -6.69 9.03 -14.65
N TYR A 90 -5.91 9.89 -13.98
CA TYR A 90 -5.98 10.02 -12.53
C TYR A 90 -7.29 10.72 -12.15
N SER A 91 -8.34 9.90 -11.99
CA SER A 91 -9.68 10.27 -11.55
C SER A 91 -9.66 11.31 -10.42
N ALA A 92 -10.71 12.14 -10.34
CA ALA A 92 -10.95 13.23 -9.38
C ALA A 92 -10.48 12.98 -7.93
N SER A 93 -10.35 11.72 -7.51
CA SER A 93 -9.69 11.29 -6.27
C SER A 93 -8.29 11.90 -6.06
N THR A 94 -7.49 12.05 -7.12
CA THR A 94 -6.09 12.53 -7.01
C THR A 94 -6.02 14.04 -6.79
N GLU A 95 -6.87 14.83 -7.45
CA GLU A 95 -6.98 16.26 -7.22
C GLU A 95 -7.49 16.58 -5.81
N HIS A 96 -8.49 15.84 -5.33
CA HIS A 96 -8.99 15.99 -3.97
C HIS A 96 -7.94 15.62 -2.92
N GLN A 97 -7.14 14.57 -3.16
CA GLN A 97 -6.04 14.17 -2.27
C GLN A 97 -4.91 15.22 -2.26
N LEU A 98 -4.55 15.77 -3.42
CA LEU A 98 -3.55 16.83 -3.53
C LEU A 98 -4.01 18.10 -2.81
N ALA A 99 -5.25 18.55 -3.07
CA ALA A 99 -5.82 19.73 -2.40
C ALA A 99 -5.96 19.53 -0.88
N TRP A 100 -6.25 18.30 -0.43
CA TRP A 100 -6.24 17.97 1.00
C TRP A 100 -4.84 18.04 1.60
N ALA A 101 -3.85 17.45 0.93
CA ALA A 101 -2.46 17.49 1.37
C ALA A 101 -1.93 18.92 1.47
N GLU A 102 -2.19 19.76 0.47
CA GLU A 102 -1.82 21.18 0.48
C GLU A 102 -2.40 21.91 1.70
N LYS A 103 -3.70 21.74 1.98
CA LYS A 103 -4.35 22.34 3.16
C LYS A 103 -3.76 21.84 4.49
N GLN A 104 -3.43 20.55 4.58
CA GLN A 104 -2.78 20.00 5.78
C GLN A 104 -1.37 20.58 5.97
N THR A 105 -0.59 20.71 4.90
CA THR A 105 0.76 21.28 4.97
C THR A 105 0.76 22.76 5.34
N GLU A 106 -0.23 23.52 4.90
CA GLU A 106 -0.38 24.94 5.29
C GLU A 106 -0.59 25.08 6.79
N LEU A 107 -1.40 24.20 7.38
CA LEU A 107 -1.71 24.19 8.80
C LEU A 107 -0.49 23.87 9.69
N MET A 108 0.45 23.09 9.18
CA MET A 108 1.69 22.70 9.87
C MET A 108 2.82 23.74 9.76
N LYS A 109 2.67 24.78 8.93
CA LYS A 109 3.71 25.81 8.80
C LYS A 109 3.81 26.61 10.10
N PRO A 110 5.02 26.81 10.64
CA PRO A 110 5.20 27.68 11.79
C PRO A 110 4.69 29.09 11.45
N PRO A 111 4.07 29.80 12.40
CA PRO A 111 3.67 31.18 12.19
C PRO A 111 4.88 31.99 11.72
N ALA A 112 4.71 32.81 10.67
CA ALA A 112 5.75 33.73 10.25
C ALA A 112 6.14 34.62 11.44
N ALA A 113 7.40 35.06 11.52
CA ALA A 113 7.92 35.82 12.66
C ALA A 113 7.15 37.15 12.92
N ASP A 114 6.38 37.62 11.94
CA ASP A 114 5.52 38.82 11.99
C ASP A 114 4.03 38.50 12.17
N ALA A 115 3.66 37.26 12.50
CA ALA A 115 2.27 36.88 12.74
C ALA A 115 1.74 37.59 13.99
N GLU A 116 0.53 38.16 13.89
CA GLU A 116 -0.16 38.78 15.02
C GLU A 116 -0.15 37.83 16.23
N PRO A 117 0.10 38.36 17.46
CA PRO A 117 0.02 37.56 18.66
C PRO A 117 -1.31 36.82 18.68
N ASP A 118 -1.27 35.53 19.03
CA ASP A 118 -2.47 34.70 19.08
C ASP A 118 -3.59 35.47 19.82
N PRO A 119 -4.82 35.54 19.25
CA PRO A 119 -5.91 36.29 19.86
C PRO A 119 -6.12 35.81 21.30
N PRO A 120 -6.57 36.70 22.20
CA PRO A 120 -6.67 36.41 23.63
C PRO A 120 -7.45 35.12 23.83
N GLU A 121 -6.71 34.09 24.26
CA GLU A 121 -7.19 32.81 24.79
C GLU A 121 -8.53 32.36 24.19
N ALA A 122 -8.57 32.14 22.86
CA ALA A 122 -9.69 31.44 22.25
C ALA A 122 -9.93 30.16 23.07
N VAL A 123 -11.14 29.98 23.59
CA VAL A 123 -11.45 28.93 24.56
C VAL A 123 -11.53 27.59 23.82
N PHE A 124 -10.37 27.00 23.50
CA PHE A 124 -10.25 25.67 22.94
C PHE A 124 -9.48 24.75 23.89
N PRO A 125 -9.88 23.47 24.02
CA PRO A 125 -9.17 22.51 24.86
C PRO A 125 -7.77 22.21 24.31
N ASN A 126 -6.80 22.08 25.21
CA ASN A 126 -5.47 21.62 24.85
C ASN A 126 -5.49 20.10 24.64
N LEU A 127 -5.78 19.69 23.40
CA LEU A 127 -5.82 18.29 22.98
C LEU A 127 -4.51 17.53 23.24
N MET A 128 -3.36 18.22 23.29
CA MET A 128 -2.08 17.58 23.56
C MET A 128 -1.98 17.10 25.01
N ASN A 129 -2.57 17.85 25.95
CA ASN A 129 -2.68 17.42 27.35
C ASN A 129 -3.76 16.34 27.52
N GLU A 130 -4.87 16.44 26.78
CA GLU A 130 -5.93 15.43 26.81
C GLU A 130 -5.51 14.09 26.20
N ALA A 131 -4.52 14.08 25.32
CA ALA A 131 -3.97 12.87 24.69
C ALA A 131 -3.47 11.84 25.72
N VAL A 132 -2.84 12.31 26.81
CA VAL A 132 -2.39 11.43 27.91
C VAL A 132 -3.58 10.77 28.60
N THR A 133 -4.67 11.52 28.79
CA THR A 133 -5.92 11.01 29.37
C THR A 133 -6.61 10.03 28.41
N PHE A 134 -6.58 10.30 27.10
CA PHE A 134 -7.09 9.36 26.10
C PHE A 134 -6.29 8.07 26.08
N GLU A 135 -4.96 8.15 26.18
CA GLU A 135 -4.09 6.99 26.26
C GLU A 135 -4.39 6.13 27.49
N TRP A 136 -4.63 6.75 28.65
CA TRP A 136 -5.10 6.04 29.85
C TRP A 136 -6.47 5.41 29.68
N ALA A 137 -7.34 6.02 28.86
CA ALA A 137 -8.63 5.45 28.47
C ALA A 137 -8.52 4.37 27.37
N GLY A 138 -7.31 4.07 26.87
CA GLY A 138 -7.06 3.10 25.80
C GLY A 138 -7.40 3.63 24.40
N ILE A 139 -7.59 4.94 24.23
CA ILE A 139 -7.89 5.60 22.96
C ILE A 139 -6.66 6.40 22.53
N SER A 140 -6.15 6.17 21.32
CA SER A 140 -5.09 7.00 20.76
C SER A 140 -5.32 7.21 19.27
N PHE A 141 -5.09 8.45 18.81
CA PHE A 141 -5.11 8.80 17.39
C PHE A 141 -3.70 8.80 16.78
N GLY A 142 -2.66 8.59 17.60
CA GLY A 142 -1.26 8.82 17.26
C GLY A 142 -0.84 10.27 17.50
N ALA A 143 0.42 10.48 17.88
CA ALA A 143 0.93 11.81 18.24
C ALA A 143 0.81 12.84 17.10
N GLU A 144 1.07 12.41 15.86
CA GLU A 144 0.96 13.24 14.67
C GLU A 144 -0.49 13.68 14.40
N THR A 145 -1.43 12.73 14.39
CA THR A 145 -2.85 13.01 14.17
C THR A 145 -3.42 13.90 15.27
N THR A 146 -3.06 13.66 16.54
CA THR A 146 -3.47 14.52 17.67
C THR A 146 -2.95 15.95 17.50
N TYR A 147 -1.72 16.11 17.02
CA TYR A 147 -1.16 17.44 16.74
C TYR A 147 -1.86 18.14 15.58
N MET A 148 -2.18 17.43 14.50
CA MET A 148 -3.00 17.96 13.39
C MET A 148 -4.41 18.37 13.85
N LEU A 149 -5.05 17.54 14.70
CA LEU A 149 -6.34 17.86 15.30
C LEU A 149 -6.26 19.11 16.18
N TYR A 150 -5.17 19.26 16.95
CA TYR A 150 -4.94 20.46 17.76
C TYR A 150 -4.80 21.73 16.92
N LEU A 151 -3.99 21.68 15.84
CA LEU A 151 -3.80 22.82 14.94
C LEU A 151 -5.08 23.20 14.19
N SER A 152 -5.85 22.20 13.74
CA SER A 152 -7.12 22.45 13.05
C SER A 152 -8.17 23.06 13.98
N LEU A 153 -8.22 22.59 15.24
CA LEU A 153 -9.06 23.19 16.26
C LEU A 153 -8.67 24.63 16.58
N LYS A 154 -7.36 24.91 16.66
CA LYS A 154 -6.84 26.28 16.81
C LYS A 154 -7.25 27.17 15.64
N SER A 155 -7.12 26.70 14.41
CA SER A 155 -7.55 27.44 13.21
C SER A 155 -9.05 27.70 13.21
N LEU A 156 -9.86 26.70 13.58
CA LEU A 156 -11.31 26.83 13.64
C LEU A 156 -11.75 27.80 14.75
N ALA A 157 -11.11 27.75 15.92
CA ALA A 157 -11.39 28.67 17.02
C ALA A 157 -11.09 30.13 16.63
N LYS A 158 -10.01 30.37 15.86
CA LYS A 158 -9.69 31.70 15.30
C LYS A 158 -10.75 32.19 14.31
N MET A 159 -11.30 31.30 13.49
CA MET A 159 -12.33 31.66 12.50
C MET A 159 -13.72 31.87 13.12
N ALA A 160 -14.08 31.06 14.11
CA ALA A 160 -15.44 31.00 14.65
C ALA A 160 -15.68 31.92 15.86
N ASP A 161 -14.63 32.49 16.47
CA ASP A 161 -14.67 33.36 17.66
C ASP A 161 -15.57 32.84 18.80
N THR A 162 -15.68 31.51 18.92
CA THR A 162 -16.57 30.81 19.84
C THR A 162 -15.88 29.60 20.46
N LYS A 163 -16.47 29.03 21.52
CA LYS A 163 -15.93 27.84 22.20
C LYS A 163 -16.07 26.61 21.30
N VAL A 164 -14.94 26.04 20.89
CA VAL A 164 -14.90 24.84 20.04
C VAL A 164 -14.47 23.62 20.85
N ARG A 165 -15.04 22.45 20.54
CA ARG A 165 -14.70 21.17 21.17
C ARG A 165 -14.58 20.08 20.10
N PHE A 166 -13.60 19.21 20.26
CA PHE A 166 -13.51 17.97 19.50
C PHE A 166 -14.47 16.92 20.07
N TRP A 167 -15.35 16.37 19.24
CA TRP A 167 -16.32 15.35 19.64
C TRP A 167 -15.81 13.93 19.38
N GLY A 168 -15.24 13.69 18.20
CA GLY A 168 -14.74 12.37 17.80
C GLY A 168 -14.52 12.25 16.30
N ASN A 169 -14.06 11.07 15.88
CA ASN A 169 -13.95 10.71 14.47
C ASN A 169 -15.07 9.75 14.09
N ILE A 170 -15.79 10.04 13.01
CA ILE A 170 -16.86 9.18 12.48
C ILE A 170 -16.29 8.43 11.29
N LEU A 171 -16.21 7.11 11.40
CA LEU A 171 -15.83 6.26 10.29
C LEU A 171 -17.06 5.96 9.45
N ALA A 172 -17.03 6.37 8.18
CA ALA A 172 -18.00 5.97 7.18
C ALA A 172 -17.35 4.98 6.21
N MET A 173 -18.14 4.05 5.69
CA MET A 173 -17.72 2.99 4.78
C MET A 173 -18.05 3.34 3.33
#